data_AF-A0A242A440-F1
#
_entry.id   AF-A0A242A440-F1
#
_cell.length_a   1.000
_cell.length_b   1.000
_cell.length_c   1.000
_cell.angle_alpha   90.00
_cell.angle_beta   90.00
_cell.angle_gamma   90.00
#
_symmetry.space_group_name_H-M   'P 1'
#
loop_
_entity.id
_entity.type
_entity.pdbx_description
1 polymer ?
#
loop_
_entity_poly.entity_id
_entity_poly.type
_entity_poly.pdbx_seq_one_letter_code
_entity_poly.pdbx_strand_id
1 'polypeptide(L)'
;MNQLKQYQRLLSIAEAGLFYGKDVYDMERFQELKELALTLLSQAVDEDIATLKVYLDQHDGYPTPKVDVRALIRKGNQVLLVQDSHTKEWSLPGGYAEVGLTPKENIQKEVLEETGLTVAVGPLRAIFDTNLREDIPQLFQYYKLVFACDVLSGEFAANSETIQSGYFGLEALPPLSVKRTTKEQLIHLLEDDHLYVE
;
A
#
# COMPACT_ATOMS: atom_id res chain seq x y z
N MET A 1 21.80 -3.31 0.61
CA MET A 1 20.75 -2.36 0.19
C MET A 1 20.29 -2.81 -1.17
N ASN A 2 19.07 -3.35 -1.26
CA ASN A 2 18.48 -3.83 -2.51
C ASN A 2 18.56 -2.77 -3.63
N GLN A 3 18.98 -3.20 -4.83
CA GLN A 3 19.14 -2.34 -6.02
C GLN A 3 17.86 -1.55 -6.33
N LEU A 4 16.68 -2.16 -6.17
CA LEU A 4 15.40 -1.49 -6.41
C LEU A 4 15.20 -0.25 -5.51
N LYS A 5 15.52 -0.37 -4.21
CA LYS A 5 15.43 0.74 -3.25
C LYS A 5 16.39 1.88 -3.61
N GLN A 6 17.58 1.54 -4.12
CA GLN A 6 18.53 2.54 -4.61
C GLN A 6 17.99 3.27 -5.84
N TYR A 7 17.37 2.56 -6.77
CA TYR A 7 16.80 3.15 -7.99
C TYR A 7 15.60 4.05 -7.68
N GLN A 8 14.72 3.63 -6.77
CA GLN A 8 13.65 4.49 -6.23
C GLN A 8 14.22 5.75 -5.58
N ARG A 9 15.32 5.62 -4.83
CA ARG A 9 15.97 6.78 -4.19
C ARG A 9 16.60 7.72 -5.21
N LEU A 10 17.23 7.20 -6.27
CA LEU A 10 17.78 8.00 -7.37
C LEU A 10 16.67 8.81 -8.05
N LEU A 11 15.55 8.15 -8.39
CA LEU A 11 14.39 8.81 -8.97
C LEU A 11 13.87 9.92 -8.05
N SER A 12 13.67 9.62 -6.76
CA SER A 12 13.21 10.58 -5.76
C SER A 12 14.12 11.81 -5.64
N ILE A 13 15.44 11.64 -5.73
CA ILE A 13 16.39 12.76 -5.71
C ILE A 13 16.28 13.60 -6.98
N ALA A 14 16.15 12.96 -8.16
CA ALA A 14 16.00 13.64 -9.43
C ALA A 14 14.71 14.49 -9.47
N GLU A 15 13.58 13.91 -9.06
CA GLU A 15 12.29 14.60 -8.99
C GLU A 15 12.30 15.77 -8.00
N ALA A 16 12.94 15.61 -6.83
CA ALA A 16 13.12 16.70 -5.89
C ALA A 16 13.96 17.86 -6.47
N GLY A 17 15.00 17.52 -7.24
CA GLY A 17 15.83 18.50 -7.96
C GLY A 17 15.05 19.25 -9.04
N LEU A 18 14.19 18.55 -9.80
CA LEU A 18 13.30 19.17 -10.78
C LEU A 18 12.24 20.07 -10.13
N PHE A 19 11.73 19.69 -8.96
CA PHE A 19 10.69 20.45 -8.26
C PHE A 19 11.22 21.75 -7.62
N TYR A 20 12.38 21.71 -6.96
CA TYR A 20 12.94 22.89 -6.26
C TYR A 20 13.96 23.67 -7.08
N GLY A 21 14.50 23.06 -8.13
CA GLY A 21 15.52 23.65 -8.99
C GLY A 21 15.06 24.95 -9.63
N LYS A 22 16.00 25.88 -9.79
CA LYS A 22 15.76 27.19 -10.44
C LYS A 22 16.75 27.48 -11.57
N ASP A 23 17.88 26.79 -11.59
CA ASP A 23 18.91 26.91 -12.62
C ASP A 23 18.62 25.95 -13.77
N VAL A 24 18.68 26.45 -15.00
CA VAL A 24 18.34 25.68 -16.20
C VAL A 24 19.29 24.51 -16.44
N TYR A 25 20.58 24.65 -16.12
CA TYR A 25 21.56 23.59 -16.31
C TYR A 25 21.40 22.49 -15.27
N ASP A 26 21.08 22.84 -14.02
CA ASP A 26 20.76 21.84 -13.00
C ASP A 26 19.47 21.10 -13.31
N MET A 27 18.44 21.80 -13.83
CA MET A 27 17.19 21.16 -14.26
C MET A 27 17.43 20.16 -15.40
N GLU A 28 18.26 20.49 -16.40
CA GLU A 28 18.65 19.56 -17.46
C GLU A 28 19.35 18.31 -16.89
N ARG A 29 20.26 18.48 -15.92
CA ARG A 29 20.95 17.35 -15.26
C ARG A 29 19.98 16.48 -14.45
N PHE A 30 19.03 17.08 -13.73
CA PHE A 30 18.04 16.32 -12.98
C PHE A 30 17.07 15.58 -13.91
N GLN A 31 16.77 16.14 -15.09
CA GLN A 31 15.99 15.45 -16.11
C GLN A 31 16.75 14.23 -16.65
N GLU A 32 18.05 14.37 -16.93
CA GLU A 32 18.90 13.23 -17.34
C GLU A 32 18.95 12.15 -16.24
N LEU A 33 19.14 12.54 -14.98
CA LEU A 33 19.12 11.61 -13.84
C LEU A 33 17.77 10.88 -13.71
N LYS A 34 16.65 11.58 -13.96
CA LYS A 34 15.30 10.98 -13.96
C LYS A 34 15.20 9.89 -15.04
N GLU A 35 15.62 10.16 -16.27
CA GLU A 35 15.60 9.19 -17.38
C GLU A 35 16.48 7.96 -17.11
N LEU A 36 17.67 8.16 -16.55
CA LEU A 36 18.56 7.06 -16.14
C LEU A 36 17.93 6.22 -15.03
N ALA A 37 17.34 6.84 -14.01
CA ALA A 37 16.67 6.14 -12.92
C ALA A 37 15.46 5.33 -13.43
N LEU A 38 14.68 5.86 -14.38
CA LEU A 38 13.57 5.14 -15.01
C LEU A 38 14.04 3.90 -15.77
N THR A 39 15.16 3.96 -16.46
CA THR A 39 15.74 2.82 -17.17
C THR A 39 16.16 1.72 -16.19
N LEU A 40 16.79 2.10 -15.07
CA LEU A 40 17.18 1.16 -14.01
C LEU A 40 15.95 0.52 -13.35
N LEU A 41 14.90 1.29 -13.09
CA LEU A 41 13.64 0.78 -12.54
C LEU A 41 12.95 -0.19 -13.49
N SER A 42 12.83 0.17 -14.78
CA SER A 42 12.25 -0.67 -15.84
C SER A 42 12.88 -2.06 -15.85
N GLN A 43 14.21 -2.13 -15.80
CA GLN A 43 14.95 -3.39 -15.76
C GLN A 43 14.73 -4.18 -14.46
N ALA A 44 14.58 -3.48 -13.33
CA ALA A 44 14.45 -4.12 -12.03
C ALA A 44 13.06 -4.73 -11.78
N VAL A 45 12.00 -4.17 -12.40
CA VAL A 45 10.62 -4.66 -12.22
C VAL A 45 10.04 -5.35 -13.47
N ASP A 46 10.82 -5.48 -14.55
CA ASP A 46 10.39 -6.06 -15.84
C ASP A 46 9.15 -5.34 -16.44
N GLU A 47 9.19 -4.01 -16.43
CA GLU A 47 8.11 -3.14 -16.95
C GLU A 47 8.65 -2.14 -17.97
N ASP A 48 7.85 -1.79 -18.97
CA ASP A 48 8.26 -0.81 -19.99
C ASP A 48 8.35 0.62 -19.44
N ILE A 49 9.30 1.41 -19.96
CA ILE A 49 9.53 2.80 -19.53
C ILE A 49 8.29 3.67 -19.76
N ALA A 50 7.54 3.49 -20.86
CA ALA A 50 6.34 4.28 -21.11
C ALA A 50 5.27 4.00 -20.05
N THR A 51 5.10 2.74 -19.66
CA THR A 51 4.21 2.34 -18.56
C THR A 51 4.65 2.98 -17.24
N LEU A 52 5.95 2.96 -16.92
CA LEU A 52 6.48 3.60 -15.72
C LEU A 52 6.24 5.12 -15.70
N LYS A 53 6.47 5.80 -16.83
CA LYS A 53 6.21 7.24 -16.97
C LYS A 53 4.74 7.58 -16.71
N VAL A 54 3.80 6.76 -17.19
CA VAL A 54 2.37 6.94 -16.91
C VAL A 54 2.06 6.86 -15.41
N TYR A 55 2.74 6.00 -14.64
CA TYR A 55 2.52 5.91 -13.19
C TYR A 55 3.24 7.01 -12.39
N LEU A 56 4.34 7.55 -12.92
CA LEU A 56 5.25 8.46 -12.21
C LEU A 56 5.00 9.94 -12.51
N ASP A 57 4.63 10.28 -13.74
CA ASP A 57 4.42 11.67 -14.16
C ASP A 57 3.08 12.27 -13.66
N GLN A 58 2.38 11.59 -12.76
CA GLN A 58 1.07 12.02 -12.25
C GLN A 58 1.09 12.94 -11.03
N HIS A 59 2.27 13.36 -10.55
CA HIS A 59 2.36 14.13 -9.29
C HIS A 59 3.23 15.37 -9.43
N ASP A 60 2.60 16.54 -9.28
CA ASP A 60 3.31 17.80 -8.97
C ASP A 60 3.68 17.77 -7.48
N GLY A 61 4.97 17.83 -7.15
CA GLY A 61 5.41 17.91 -5.75
C GLY A 61 6.72 17.20 -5.44
N TYR A 62 7.09 17.23 -4.15
CA TYR A 62 8.20 16.42 -3.65
C TYR A 62 7.79 14.94 -3.55
N PRO A 63 8.60 14.00 -4.04
CA PRO A 63 8.26 12.59 -3.99
C PRO A 63 8.29 12.08 -2.55
N THR A 64 7.19 11.46 -2.10
CA THR A 64 7.07 10.80 -0.80
C THR A 64 6.70 9.33 -0.97
N PRO A 65 6.92 8.48 0.05
CA PRO A 65 6.21 7.21 0.13
C PRO A 65 4.70 7.44 -0.02
N LYS A 66 4.03 6.54 -0.74
CA LYS A 66 2.57 6.53 -0.84
C LYS A 66 1.98 6.02 0.48
N VAL A 67 0.71 6.32 0.73
CA VAL A 67 0.01 5.86 1.94
C VAL A 67 -1.02 4.81 1.55
N ASP A 68 -0.92 3.63 2.15
CA ASP A 68 -1.90 2.54 2.07
C ASP A 68 -2.57 2.42 3.44
N VAL A 69 -3.89 2.29 3.48
CA VAL A 69 -4.64 2.10 4.73
C VAL A 69 -5.28 0.72 4.73
N ARG A 70 -5.24 0.02 5.87
CA ARG A 70 -5.82 -1.32 6.02
C ARG A 70 -6.64 -1.44 7.30
N ALA A 71 -7.76 -2.15 7.22
CA ALA A 71 -8.64 -2.39 8.36
C ALA A 71 -8.33 -3.74 9.01
N LEU A 72 -7.99 -3.73 10.30
CA LEU A 72 -7.94 -4.91 11.15
C LEU A 72 -9.31 -5.10 11.81
N ILE A 73 -10.13 -6.00 11.26
CA ILE A 73 -11.43 -6.38 11.82
C ILE A 73 -11.33 -7.80 12.36
N ARG A 74 -11.56 -7.98 13.66
CA ARG A 74 -11.38 -9.27 14.36
C ARG A 74 -12.72 -9.90 14.74
N LYS A 75 -12.76 -11.23 14.74
CA LYS A 75 -13.82 -12.03 15.39
C LYS A 75 -13.15 -13.15 16.18
N GLY A 76 -12.94 -12.92 17.48
CA GLY A 76 -12.07 -13.76 18.30
C GLY A 76 -10.64 -13.76 17.76
N ASN A 77 -10.08 -14.95 17.52
CA ASN A 77 -8.71 -15.13 16.97
C ASN A 77 -8.66 -15.13 15.44
N GLN A 78 -9.73 -14.71 14.77
CA GLN A 78 -9.81 -14.64 13.31
C GLN A 78 -9.81 -13.18 12.85
N VAL A 79 -9.31 -12.95 11.64
CA VAL A 79 -9.29 -11.65 10.96
C VAL A 79 -10.16 -11.69 9.71
N LEU A 80 -10.89 -10.60 9.44
CA LEU A 80 -11.62 -10.43 8.19
C LEU A 80 -10.64 -10.19 7.05
N LEU A 81 -10.76 -10.99 5.99
CA LEU A 81 -10.08 -10.78 4.72
C LEU A 81 -11.12 -10.68 3.59
N VAL A 82 -10.74 -9.99 2.52
CA VAL A 82 -11.52 -9.89 1.28
C VAL A 82 -10.76 -10.51 0.11
N GLN A 83 -11.49 -11.10 -0.83
CA GLN A 83 -10.91 -11.70 -2.04
C GLN A 83 -11.06 -10.78 -3.24
N ASP A 84 -9.93 -10.43 -3.85
CA ASP A 84 -9.87 -9.63 -5.06
C ASP A 84 -10.51 -10.36 -6.25
N SER A 85 -11.34 -9.65 -7.00
CA SER A 85 -12.11 -10.19 -8.13
C SER A 85 -11.22 -10.60 -9.32
N HIS A 86 -10.03 -10.01 -9.46
CA HIS A 86 -9.09 -10.24 -10.55
C HIS A 86 -8.04 -11.27 -10.16
N THR A 87 -7.31 -11.05 -9.06
CA THR A 87 -6.18 -11.90 -8.67
C THR A 87 -6.63 -13.16 -7.94
N LYS A 88 -7.86 -13.17 -7.38
CA LYS A 88 -8.40 -14.23 -6.51
C LYS A 88 -7.60 -14.44 -5.21
N GLU A 89 -6.69 -13.53 -4.90
CA GLU A 89 -5.92 -13.50 -3.66
C GLU A 89 -6.69 -12.72 -2.58
N TRP A 90 -6.26 -12.89 -1.32
CA TRP A 90 -6.92 -12.32 -0.16
C TRP A 90 -6.05 -11.30 0.58
N SER A 91 -6.66 -10.24 1.10
CA SER A 91 -5.96 -9.23 1.89
C SER A 91 -6.86 -8.64 2.98
N LEU A 92 -6.24 -7.91 3.92
CA LEU A 92 -7.01 -7.00 4.79
C LEU A 92 -7.75 -5.99 3.92
N PRO A 93 -9.01 -5.65 4.26
CA PRO A 93 -9.74 -4.62 3.55
C PRO A 93 -8.99 -3.30 3.56
N GLY A 94 -9.00 -2.57 2.45
CA GLY A 94 -8.31 -1.29 2.33
C GLY A 94 -7.60 -1.07 1.00
N GLY A 95 -7.03 0.11 0.87
CA GLY A 95 -6.41 0.55 -0.37
C GLY A 95 -5.60 1.82 -0.20
N TYR A 96 -5.51 2.60 -1.27
CA TYR A 96 -4.79 3.87 -1.28
C TYR A 96 -5.50 4.89 -0.39
N ALA A 97 -4.74 5.69 0.36
CA ALA A 97 -5.32 6.86 1.01
C ALA A 97 -5.63 7.94 -0.04
N GLU A 98 -6.91 8.25 -0.22
CA GLU A 98 -7.38 9.31 -1.12
C GLU A 98 -7.19 10.70 -0.53
N VAL A 99 -6.82 11.64 -1.39
CA VAL A 99 -6.67 13.06 -1.06
C VAL A 99 -8.02 13.66 -0.67
N GLY A 100 -8.04 14.43 0.40
CA GLY A 100 -9.26 15.08 0.92
C GLY A 100 -9.98 14.26 1.99
N LEU A 101 -9.55 13.02 2.24
CA LEU A 101 -10.04 12.18 3.32
C LEU A 101 -8.97 12.02 4.40
N THR A 102 -9.40 12.04 5.66
CA THR A 102 -8.55 11.62 6.79
C THR A 102 -8.22 10.12 6.67
N PRO A 103 -7.18 9.62 7.37
CA PRO A 103 -6.88 8.18 7.36
C PRO A 103 -8.05 7.31 7.82
N LYS A 104 -8.86 7.79 8.77
CA LYS A 104 -10.04 7.07 9.25
C LYS A 104 -11.19 7.08 8.25
N GLU A 105 -11.42 8.20 7.56
CA GLU A 105 -12.44 8.27 6.50
C GLU A 105 -12.09 7.36 5.32
N ASN A 106 -10.80 7.28 4.95
CA ASN A 106 -10.34 6.32 3.95
C ASN A 106 -10.66 4.87 4.37
N ILE A 107 -10.35 4.48 5.60
CA ILE A 107 -10.70 3.14 6.11
C ILE A 107 -12.20 2.89 6.06
N GLN A 108 -13.03 3.86 6.49
CA GLN A 108 -14.48 3.71 6.47
C GLN A 108 -15.02 3.52 5.05
N LYS A 109 -14.50 4.31 4.09
CA LYS A 109 -14.85 4.21 2.68
C LYS A 109 -14.48 2.83 2.12
N GLU A 110 -13.21 2.44 2.23
CA GLU A 110 -12.69 1.18 1.70
C GLU A 110 -13.43 -0.03 2.28
N VAL A 111 -13.62 -0.08 3.61
CA VAL A 111 -14.34 -1.19 4.23
C VAL A 111 -15.78 -1.26 3.73
N LEU A 112 -16.46 -0.12 3.59
CA LEU A 112 -17.83 -0.10 3.08
C LEU A 112 -17.89 -0.60 1.63
N GLU A 113 -16.97 -0.15 0.78
CA GLU A 113 -16.92 -0.51 -0.64
C GLU A 113 -16.60 -2.00 -0.83
N GLU A 114 -15.57 -2.52 -0.15
CA GLU A 114 -15.09 -3.89 -0.32
C GLU A 114 -15.93 -4.92 0.46
N THR A 115 -16.60 -4.52 1.55
CA THR A 115 -17.27 -5.48 2.43
C THR A 115 -18.76 -5.22 2.67
N GLY A 116 -19.30 -4.08 2.26
CA GLY A 116 -20.66 -3.67 2.62
C GLY A 116 -20.85 -3.38 4.12
N LEU A 117 -19.78 -3.43 4.91
CA LEU A 117 -19.83 -3.20 6.36
C LEU A 117 -19.60 -1.73 6.68
N THR A 118 -20.31 -1.23 7.68
CA THR A 118 -19.95 0.03 8.34
C THR A 118 -19.15 -0.28 9.60
N VAL A 119 -18.11 0.51 9.86
CA VAL A 119 -17.18 0.28 10.97
C VAL A 119 -16.93 1.55 11.80
N ALA A 120 -16.70 1.34 13.10
CA ALA A 120 -16.06 2.32 13.95
C ALA A 120 -14.53 2.14 13.86
N VAL A 121 -13.82 3.17 13.41
CA VAL A 121 -12.36 3.12 13.27
C VAL A 121 -11.69 3.51 14.59
N GLY A 122 -11.06 2.52 15.21
CA GLY A 122 -10.34 2.59 16.47
C GLY A 122 -8.92 3.15 16.34
N PRO A 123 -7.99 2.69 17.19
CA PRO A 123 -6.60 3.15 17.18
C PRO A 123 -5.81 2.59 16.00
N LEU A 124 -4.73 3.29 15.64
CA LEU A 124 -3.70 2.78 14.74
C LEU A 124 -2.98 1.61 15.44
N ARG A 125 -2.85 0.50 14.73
CA ARG A 125 -2.25 -0.75 15.22
C ARG A 125 -0.87 -1.01 14.67
N ALA A 126 -0.63 -0.66 13.40
CA ALA A 126 0.69 -0.80 12.81
C ALA A 126 0.98 0.26 11.74
N ILE A 127 2.26 0.56 11.56
CA ILE A 127 2.81 1.18 10.36
C ILE A 127 3.89 0.24 9.82
N PHE A 128 3.69 -0.28 8.61
CA PHE A 128 4.68 -1.10 7.91
C PHE A 128 5.27 -0.33 6.72
N ASP A 129 6.60 -0.33 6.58
CA ASP A 129 7.30 0.13 5.37
C ASP A 129 7.51 -1.02 4.38
N THR A 130 6.89 -0.93 3.19
CA THR A 130 7.03 -1.99 2.17
C THR A 130 8.47 -2.16 1.68
N ASN A 131 9.33 -1.15 1.81
CA ASN A 131 10.74 -1.24 1.41
C ASN A 131 11.63 -2.00 2.40
N LEU A 132 11.09 -2.47 3.53
CA LEU A 132 11.79 -3.42 4.41
C LEU A 132 11.63 -4.88 3.93
N ARG A 133 10.66 -5.16 3.04
CA ARG A 133 10.43 -6.48 2.44
C ARG A 133 11.19 -6.63 1.12
N GLU A 134 12.50 -6.86 1.20
CA GLU A 134 13.33 -7.07 0.01
C GLU A 134 12.89 -8.32 -0.80
N ASP A 135 12.22 -9.28 -0.16
CA ASP A 135 11.64 -10.49 -0.75
C ASP A 135 10.33 -10.25 -1.51
N ILE A 136 9.68 -9.09 -1.31
CA ILE A 136 8.43 -8.70 -1.97
C ILE A 136 8.65 -7.34 -2.63
N PRO A 137 9.38 -7.29 -3.76
CA PRO A 137 9.68 -6.02 -4.42
C PRO A 137 8.40 -5.34 -4.93
N GLN A 138 8.34 -4.03 -4.72
CA GLN A 138 7.26 -3.17 -5.20
C GLN A 138 7.86 -1.95 -5.89
N LEU A 139 7.23 -1.52 -6.99
CA LEU A 139 7.67 -0.35 -7.74
C LEU A 139 7.65 0.92 -6.88
N PHE A 140 6.64 1.06 -6.03
CA PHE A 140 6.47 2.19 -5.12
C PHE A 140 6.71 1.77 -3.67
N GLN A 141 7.26 2.69 -2.89
CA GLN A 141 7.29 2.57 -1.44
C GLN A 141 5.95 2.99 -0.85
N TYR A 142 5.41 2.21 0.08
CA TYR A 142 4.21 2.52 0.84
C TYR A 142 4.49 2.52 2.33
N TYR A 143 3.93 3.50 3.04
CA TYR A 143 3.65 3.38 4.46
C TYR A 143 2.23 2.84 4.62
N LYS A 144 2.14 1.60 5.12
CA LYS A 144 0.90 0.85 5.31
C LYS A 144 0.40 1.04 6.74
N LEU A 145 -0.63 1.85 6.90
CA LEU A 145 -1.26 2.16 8.19
C LEU A 145 -2.41 1.18 8.43
N VAL A 146 -2.30 0.37 9.48
CA VAL A 146 -3.34 -0.61 9.84
C VAL A 146 -4.13 -0.11 11.05
N PHE A 147 -5.44 0.05 10.92
CA PHE A 147 -6.32 0.51 12.01
C PHE A 147 -7.21 -0.61 12.54
N ALA A 148 -7.35 -0.72 13.87
CA ALA A 148 -8.36 -1.60 14.46
C ALA A 148 -9.76 -1.06 14.17
N CYS A 149 -10.68 -1.93 13.79
CA CYS A 149 -12.04 -1.55 13.41
C CYS A 149 -13.07 -2.51 14.02
N ASP A 150 -14.16 -1.94 14.53
CA ASP A 150 -15.31 -2.69 15.04
C ASP A 150 -16.48 -2.58 14.06
N VAL A 151 -17.10 -3.71 13.72
CA VAL A 151 -18.27 -3.74 12.83
C VAL A 151 -19.49 -3.19 13.56
N LEU A 152 -20.15 -2.20 12.95
CA LEU A 152 -21.38 -1.61 13.47
C LEU A 152 -22.62 -2.24 12.85
N SER A 153 -22.62 -2.40 11.53
CA SER A 153 -23.72 -2.99 10.77
C SER A 153 -23.28 -3.36 9.36
N GLY A 154 -24.18 -3.99 8.61
CA GLY A 154 -23.97 -4.38 7.22
C GLY A 154 -23.71 -5.87 7.07
N GLU A 155 -23.75 -6.32 5.82
CA GLU A 155 -23.45 -7.68 5.42
C GLU A 155 -22.70 -7.64 4.09
N PHE A 156 -21.87 -8.66 3.85
CA PHE A 156 -21.11 -8.74 2.62
C PHE A 156 -22.00 -8.84 1.39
N ALA A 157 -21.74 -7.96 0.43
CA ALA A 157 -22.28 -8.04 -0.92
C ALA A 157 -21.12 -8.03 -1.92
N ALA A 158 -21.06 -9.06 -2.76
CA ALA A 158 -20.06 -9.14 -3.83
C ALA A 158 -20.20 -7.94 -4.78
N ASN A 159 -19.08 -7.38 -5.21
CA ASN A 159 -19.03 -6.22 -6.08
C ASN A 159 -17.92 -6.40 -7.14
N SER A 160 -17.62 -5.34 -7.90
CA SER A 160 -16.63 -5.37 -8.98
C SER A 160 -15.19 -5.60 -8.50
N GLU A 161 -14.87 -5.23 -7.27
CA GLU A 161 -13.52 -5.31 -6.69
C GLU A 161 -13.34 -6.56 -5.83
N THR A 162 -14.34 -6.88 -5.02
CA THR A 162 -14.28 -7.98 -4.05
C THR A 162 -15.44 -8.94 -4.20
N ILE A 163 -15.12 -10.20 -4.40
CA ILE A 163 -16.12 -11.24 -4.70
C ILE A 163 -16.52 -12.07 -3.47
N GLN A 164 -15.68 -12.08 -2.44
CA GLN A 164 -15.89 -12.81 -1.19
C GLN A 164 -15.26 -12.07 0.00
N SER A 165 -15.81 -12.29 1.18
CA SER A 165 -15.15 -11.96 2.46
C SER A 165 -15.26 -13.13 3.43
N GLY A 166 -14.33 -13.22 4.38
CA GLY A 166 -14.31 -14.32 5.34
C GLY A 166 -13.41 -14.02 6.53
N TYR A 167 -13.73 -14.66 7.67
CA TYR A 167 -12.90 -14.62 8.87
C TYR A 167 -11.97 -15.82 8.90
N PHE A 168 -10.67 -15.58 8.97
CA PHE A 168 -9.64 -16.60 8.93
C PHE A 168 -8.72 -16.54 10.15
N GLY A 169 -8.37 -17.70 10.70
CA GLY A 169 -7.30 -17.81 11.69
C GLY A 169 -5.94 -18.02 11.02
N LEU A 170 -4.85 -17.75 11.74
CA LEU A 170 -3.48 -17.85 11.21
C LEU A 170 -3.08 -19.23 10.66
N GLU A 171 -3.72 -20.29 11.15
CA GLU A 171 -3.47 -21.69 10.74
C GLU A 171 -4.26 -22.11 9.50
N ALA A 172 -5.23 -21.30 9.05
CA ALA A 172 -6.11 -21.62 7.94
C ALA A 172 -6.28 -20.41 7.00
N LEU A 173 -5.18 -19.69 6.76
CA LEU A 173 -5.18 -18.52 5.88
C LEU A 173 -5.39 -18.95 4.41
N PRO A 174 -6.20 -18.21 3.65
CA PRO A 174 -6.32 -18.40 2.21
C PRO A 174 -5.05 -17.90 1.48
N PRO A 175 -4.94 -18.08 0.15
CA PRO A 175 -3.84 -17.49 -0.63
C PRO A 175 -3.82 -15.97 -0.49
N LEU A 176 -2.81 -15.44 0.21
CA LEU A 176 -2.70 -14.01 0.50
C LEU A 176 -2.12 -13.25 -0.69
N SER A 177 -2.62 -12.03 -0.90
CA SER A 177 -1.97 -11.06 -1.77
C SER A 177 -0.81 -10.42 -1.00
N VAL A 178 0.37 -11.03 -1.13
CA VAL A 178 1.53 -10.71 -0.27
C VAL A 178 2.02 -9.26 -0.39
N LYS A 179 1.74 -8.56 -1.51
CA LYS A 179 2.02 -7.11 -1.64
C LYS A 179 1.10 -6.25 -0.77
N ARG A 180 -0.11 -6.74 -0.48
CA ARG A 180 -1.13 -6.05 0.32
C ARG A 180 -1.16 -6.50 1.79
N THR A 181 -0.95 -7.79 2.05
CA THR A 181 -1.00 -8.36 3.40
C THR A 181 -0.14 -9.62 3.47
N THR A 182 0.80 -9.68 4.41
CA THR A 182 1.64 -10.86 4.64
C THR A 182 1.21 -11.64 5.89
N LYS A 183 1.58 -12.92 5.97
CA LYS A 183 1.32 -13.72 7.19
C LYS A 183 2.07 -13.14 8.39
N GLU A 184 3.30 -12.65 8.21
CA GLU A 184 4.08 -12.04 9.30
C GLU A 184 3.38 -10.79 9.86
N GLN A 185 2.82 -9.94 8.99
CA GLN A 185 2.04 -8.77 9.43
C GLN A 185 0.82 -9.20 10.24
N LEU A 186 0.09 -10.24 9.80
CA LEU A 186 -1.07 -10.76 10.54
C LEU A 186 -0.68 -11.34 11.90
N ILE A 187 0.48 -12.00 12.02
CA ILE A 187 1.00 -12.49 13.29
C ILE A 187 1.20 -11.31 14.25
N HIS A 188 1.96 -10.28 13.83
CA HIS A 188 2.19 -9.08 14.65
C HIS A 188 0.89 -8.40 15.08
N LEU A 189 -0.08 -8.27 14.16
CA LEU A 189 -1.36 -7.61 14.42
C LEU A 189 -2.27 -8.41 15.38
N LEU A 190 -2.11 -9.72 15.47
CA LEU A 190 -2.96 -10.59 16.29
C LEU A 190 -2.34 -10.94 17.64
N GLU A 191 -1.02 -10.91 17.78
CA GLU A 191 -0.30 -11.24 19.01
C GLU A 191 -0.18 -10.07 20.01
N ASP A 192 -0.14 -8.83 19.52
CA ASP A 192 0.03 -7.63 20.35
C ASP A 192 -1.07 -6.59 20.05
N ASP A 193 -1.53 -5.90 21.09
CA ASP A 193 -2.47 -4.77 21.04
C ASP A 193 -1.77 -3.39 21.15
N HIS A 194 -0.43 -3.36 21.21
CA HIS A 194 0.39 -2.14 21.15
C HIS A 194 0.73 -1.72 19.71
N LEU A 195 0.96 -0.42 19.50
CA LEU A 195 1.32 0.11 18.18
C LEU A 195 2.66 -0.48 17.73
N TYR A 196 2.67 -1.13 16.56
CA TYR A 196 3.87 -1.61 15.89
C TYR A 196 4.32 -0.63 14.82
N VAL A 197 5.63 -0.35 14.71
CA VAL A 197 6.19 0.53 13.67
C VAL A 197 7.51 -0.05 13.21
N GLU A 198 7.65 -0.25 11.91
CA GLU A 198 8.90 -0.64 11.25
C GLU A 198 9.23 0.23 10.04
#